data_AF-A0A6M0HMP3-F1
#
_entry.id   AF-A0A6M0HMP3-F1
#
_cell.length_a   1.000
_cell.length_b   1.000
_cell.length_c   1.000
_cell.angle_alpha   90.00
_cell.angle_beta   90.00
_cell.angle_gamma   90.00
#
_symmetry.space_group_name_H-M   'P 1'
#
loop_
_entity.id
_entity.type
_entity.pdbx_description
1 polymer ?
#
loop_
_entity_poly.entity_id
_entity_poly.type
_entity_poly.pdbx_seq_one_letter_code
_entity_poly.pdbx_strand_id
1 'polypeptide(L)'
;MERHAAVSAAILAFIAARNPGMDRDAVTGATSLVTSDALDSIGVLDLMMDLGERFGFEIEEDAFDLAHFESVDALARYVDGKRHQA
;
A
#
# COMPACT_ATOMS: atom_id res chain seq x y z
N MET A 1 10.73 -12.78 -0.93
CA MET A 1 11.35 -11.46 -0.67
C MET A 1 11.21 -10.52 -1.86
N GLU A 2 11.50 -10.92 -3.10
CA GLU A 2 11.29 -10.06 -4.29
C GLU A 2 9.87 -9.48 -4.42
N ARG A 3 8.86 -10.25 -4.05
CA ARG A 3 7.45 -9.88 -4.23
C ARG A 3 6.96 -8.83 -3.23
N HIS A 4 7.29 -9.00 -1.95
CA HIS A 4 7.05 -7.98 -0.92
C HIS A 4 7.73 -6.65 -1.29
N ALA A 5 8.98 -6.69 -1.75
CA ALA A 5 9.69 -5.52 -2.24
C ALA A 5 9.00 -4.86 -3.45
N ALA A 6 8.45 -5.66 -4.38
CA ALA A 6 7.69 -5.14 -5.53
C ALA A 6 6.38 -4.46 -5.11
N VAL A 7 5.69 -4.99 -4.09
CA VAL A 7 4.47 -4.35 -3.54
C VAL A 7 4.83 -3.06 -2.81
N SER A 8 5.84 -3.07 -1.94
CA SER A 8 6.32 -1.85 -1.27
C SER A 8 6.73 -0.77 -2.28
N ALA A 9 7.43 -1.15 -3.34
CA ALA A 9 7.80 -0.21 -4.40
C ALA A 9 6.59 0.36 -5.15
N ALA A 10 5.55 -0.45 -5.39
CA ALA A 10 4.31 0.01 -6.01
C ALA A 10 3.57 1.02 -5.12
N ILE A 11 3.47 0.74 -3.80
CA ILE A 11 2.86 1.64 -2.82
C ILE A 11 3.61 2.97 -2.76
N LEU A 12 4.94 2.94 -2.68
CA LEU A 12 5.76 4.15 -2.64
C LEU A 12 5.61 4.98 -3.93
N ALA A 13 5.59 4.32 -5.09
CA ALA A 13 5.39 5.00 -6.36
C ALA A 13 4.01 5.65 -6.46
N PHE A 14 2.97 5.01 -5.94
CA PHE A 14 1.61 5.55 -5.89
C PHE A 14 1.55 6.82 -5.02
N ILE A 15 2.13 6.77 -3.82
CA ILE A 15 2.18 7.91 -2.90
C ILE A 15 2.95 9.08 -3.53
N ALA A 16 4.10 8.81 -4.15
CA ALA A 16 4.89 9.84 -4.81
C ALA A 16 4.16 10.47 -6.01
N ALA A 17 3.41 9.68 -6.79
CA ALA A 17 2.63 10.18 -7.92
C ALA A 17 1.48 11.09 -7.46
N ARG A 18 0.89 10.82 -6.29
CA ARG A 18 -0.23 11.58 -5.74
C ARG A 18 0.20 12.86 -5.01
N ASN A 19 1.45 12.91 -4.54
CA ASN A 19 2.01 14.02 -3.77
C ASN A 19 3.16 14.72 -4.54
N PRO A 20 2.85 15.46 -5.62
CA PRO A 20 3.86 16.19 -6.38
C PRO A 20 4.49 17.28 -5.52
N GLY A 21 5.72 17.03 -5.03
CA GLY A 21 6.46 17.93 -4.13
C GLY A 21 6.88 17.28 -2.81
N MET A 22 6.39 16.08 -2.51
CA MET A 22 6.88 15.28 -1.39
C MET A 22 8.26 14.70 -1.74
N ASP A 23 9.20 14.76 -0.79
CA ASP A 23 10.52 14.16 -0.98
C ASP A 23 10.39 12.63 -1.07
N ARG A 24 11.07 12.01 -2.04
CA ARG A 24 10.94 10.56 -2.29
C ARG A 24 11.45 9.73 -1.11
N ASP A 25 12.35 10.30 -0.32
CA ASP A 25 12.89 9.68 0.89
C ASP A 25 12.05 9.98 2.15
N ALA A 26 11.00 10.80 2.04
CA ALA A 26 10.11 11.11 3.18
C ALA A 26 9.20 9.93 3.56
N VAL A 27 8.94 9.02 2.62
CA VAL A 27 8.11 7.82 2.84
C VAL A 27 8.98 6.58 2.69
N THR A 28 9.06 5.79 3.76
CA THR A 28 9.84 4.56 3.86
C THR A 28 8.93 3.37 4.14
N GLY A 29 9.49 2.16 4.12
CA GLY A 29 8.77 0.92 4.48
C GLY A 29 8.08 0.99 5.85
N ALA A 30 8.69 1.71 6.80
CA ALA A 30 8.18 1.90 8.16
C ALA A 30 7.24 3.10 8.32
N THR A 31 7.03 3.91 7.26
CA THR A 31 6.16 5.09 7.34
C THR A 31 4.71 4.65 7.38
N SER A 32 3.97 5.19 8.35
CA SER A 32 2.55 4.91 8.51
C SER A 32 1.71 5.54 7.41
N LEU A 33 0.83 4.77 6.79
CA LEU A 33 0.01 5.19 5.66
C LEU A 33 -1.21 6.02 6.07
N VAL A 34 -1.71 5.83 7.29
CA VAL A 34 -2.91 6.52 7.81
C VAL A 34 -2.57 7.77 8.62
N THR A 35 -1.43 7.73 9.32
CA THR A 35 -1.04 8.84 10.21
C THR A 35 -0.09 9.82 9.54
N SER A 36 0.51 9.44 8.41
CA SER A 36 1.15 10.42 7.53
C SER A 36 0.09 11.04 6.63
N ASP A 37 0.27 12.33 6.31
CA ASP A 37 -0.55 13.09 5.35
C ASP A 37 -0.34 12.60 3.89
N ALA A 38 0.07 11.34 3.71
CA ALA A 38 0.45 10.74 2.44
C ALA A 38 -0.74 10.15 1.69
N LEU A 39 -1.76 9.66 2.41
CA LEU A 39 -2.97 9.07 1.84
C LEU A 39 -4.23 9.55 2.58
N ASP A 40 -5.08 10.27 1.85
CA ASP A 40 -6.46 10.53 2.27
C ASP A 40 -7.34 9.28 2.17
N SER A 41 -8.55 9.33 2.71
CA SER A 41 -9.54 8.25 2.63
C SER A 41 -9.84 7.77 1.21
N ILE A 42 -9.89 8.69 0.24
CA ILE A 42 -10.03 8.36 -1.19
C ILE A 42 -8.75 7.71 -1.72
N GLY A 43 -7.58 8.15 -1.26
CA GLY A 43 -6.31 7.59 -1.70
C GLY A 43 -6.06 6.18 -1.24
N VAL A 44 -6.57 5.81 -0.06
CA VAL A 44 -6.59 4.43 0.42
C VAL A 44 -7.40 3.53 -0.52
N LEU A 45 -8.60 3.97 -0.94
CA LEU A 45 -9.44 3.19 -1.87
C LEU A 45 -8.76 2.99 -3.22
N ASP A 46 -8.22 4.07 -3.81
CA ASP A 46 -7.53 4.02 -5.09
C ASP A 46 -6.29 3.10 -5.04
N LEU A 47 -5.50 3.20 -3.97
CA LEU A 47 -4.34 2.34 -3.77
C LEU A 47 -4.74 0.87 -3.70
N MET A 48 -5.78 0.56 -2.92
CA MET A 48 -6.26 -0.81 -2.77
C MET A 48 -6.75 -1.37 -4.11
N MET A 49 -7.49 -0.60 -4.90
CA MET A 49 -7.93 -0.97 -6.25
C MET A 49 -6.75 -1.22 -7.20
N ASP A 50 -5.75 -0.33 -7.24
CA ASP A 50 -4.54 -0.51 -8.06
C ASP A 50 -3.79 -1.78 -7.66
N LEU A 51 -3.60 -2.02 -6.35
CA LEU A 51 -2.94 -3.22 -5.87
C LEU A 51 -3.72 -4.50 -6.22
N GLY A 52 -5.05 -4.49 -6.06
CA GLY A 52 -5.92 -5.60 -6.40
C GLY A 52 -5.83 -5.98 -7.88
N GLU A 53 -5.92 -5.00 -8.77
CA GLU A 53 -5.79 -5.19 -10.21
C GLU A 53 -4.37 -5.65 -10.60
N ARG A 54 -3.35 -5.00 -10.04
CA ARG A 54 -1.95 -5.22 -10.39
C ARG A 54 -1.40 -6.57 -9.91
N PHE A 55 -1.83 -7.01 -8.73
CA PHE A 55 -1.36 -8.25 -8.13
C PHE A 55 -2.38 -9.40 -8.23
N GLY A 56 -3.59 -9.12 -8.72
CA GLY A 56 -4.62 -10.12 -9.01
C GLY A 56 -5.22 -10.73 -7.75
N PHE A 57 -5.65 -9.89 -6.79
CA PHE A 57 -6.37 -10.34 -5.60
C PHE A 57 -7.67 -9.54 -5.42
N GLU A 58 -8.66 -10.16 -4.78
CA GLU A 58 -9.92 -9.50 -4.44
C GLU A 58 -9.78 -8.70 -3.14
N ILE A 59 -10.36 -7.50 -3.13
CA ILE A 59 -10.38 -6.62 -1.97
C ILE A 59 -11.60 -6.99 -1.15
N GLU A 60 -11.37 -7.50 0.06
CA GLU A 60 -12.41 -7.86 1.02
C GLU A 60 -12.59 -6.77 2.08
N GLU A 61 -13.61 -6.86 2.93
CA GLU A 61 -13.80 -5.91 4.05
C GLU A 61 -12.60 -5.89 5.01
N ASP A 62 -11.94 -7.04 5.19
CA ASP A 62 -10.74 -7.17 6.04
C ASP A 62 -9.54 -6.38 5.50
N ALA A 63 -9.56 -6.01 4.22
CA ALA A 63 -8.49 -5.28 3.57
C ALA A 63 -8.33 -3.85 4.11
N PHE A 64 -9.40 -3.31 4.70
CA PHE A 64 -9.45 -1.97 5.25
C PHE A 64 -9.14 -1.92 6.76
N ASP A 65 -8.66 -3.02 7.36
CA ASP A 65 -8.20 -3.01 8.74
C ASP A 65 -6.99 -2.06 8.90
N LEU A 66 -7.06 -1.17 9.90
CA LEU A 66 -6.01 -0.21 10.24
C LEU A 66 -4.64 -0.89 10.45
N ALA A 67 -4.61 -2.14 10.91
CA ALA A 67 -3.39 -2.92 11.06
C ALA A 67 -2.60 -3.07 9.74
N HIS A 68 -3.29 -3.09 8.59
CA HIS A 68 -2.64 -3.18 7.28
C HIS A 68 -2.02 -1.84 6.85
N PHE A 69 -2.52 -0.72 7.38
CA PHE A 69 -2.05 0.62 7.00
C PHE A 69 -1.11 1.25 8.05
N GLU A 70 -0.76 0.51 9.11
CA GLU A 70 0.24 0.96 10.09
C GLU A 70 1.58 1.28 9.45
N SER A 71 1.93 0.62 8.34
CA SER A 71 3.13 0.91 7.55
C SER A 71 3.02 0.39 6.12
N VAL A 72 3.87 0.89 5.22
CA VAL A 72 4.01 0.37 3.85
C VAL A 72 4.34 -1.14 3.87
N ASP A 73 5.23 -1.56 4.78
CA ASP A 73 5.61 -2.97 4.90
C ASP A 73 4.46 -3.87 5.38
N ALA A 74 3.59 -3.36 6.26
CA ALA A 74 2.40 -4.08 6.72
C ALA A 74 1.42 -4.33 5.58
N LEU A 75 1.15 -3.30 4.76
CA LEU A 75 0.28 -3.42 3.59
C LEU A 75 0.87 -4.37 2.56
N ALA A 76 2.17 -4.24 2.28
CA ALA A 76 2.86 -5.13 1.36
C ALA A 76 2.82 -6.59 1.81
N ARG A 77 2.88 -6.85 3.12
CA ARG A 77 2.75 -8.19 3.70
C ARG A 77 1.34 -8.74 3.56
N TYR A 78 0.31 -7.91 3.74
CA TYR A 78 -1.08 -8.32 3.52
C TYR A 78 -1.31 -8.76 2.07
N VAL A 79 -0.91 -7.93 1.11
CA VAL A 79 -1.04 -8.22 -0.33
C VAL A 79 -0.25 -9.46 -0.75
N ASP A 80 0.95 -9.66 -0.21
CA ASP A 80 1.73 -10.87 -0.47
C ASP A 80 1.04 -12.14 0.07
N GLY A 81 0.30 -12.02 1.18
CA GLY A 81 -0.48 -13.09 1.80
C GLY A 81 -1.73 -13.49 1.00
N LYS A 82 -2.51 -12.53 0.49
CA LYS A 82 -3.80 -12.82 -0.19
C LYS A 82 -3.66 -13.66 -1.46
N ARG A 83 -2.61 -13.43 -2.26
CA ARG A 83 -2.40 -14.18 -3.52
C ARG A 83 -1.99 -15.65 -3.32
N HIS A 84 -1.68 -16.10 -2.10
CA HIS A 84 -1.41 -17.52 -1.82
C HIS A 84 -2.71 -18.34 -1.64
N GLN A 85 -3.87 -17.70 -1.63
CA GLN A 85 -5.17 -18.34 -1.44
C GLN A 85 -6.04 -18.38 -2.71
N ALA A 86 -5.49 -17.97 -3.85
CA ALA A 86 -6.15 -17.99 -5.16
C ALA A 86 -5.65 -19.15 -6.05
#